data_AF-A0AAW3MYK3-F1
#
_entry.id   AF-A0AAW3MYK3-F1
#
_cell.length_a   1.000
_cell.length_b   1.000
_cell.length_c   1.000
_cell.angle_alpha   90.00
_cell.angle_beta   90.00
_cell.angle_gamma   90.00
#
_symmetry.space_group_name_H-M   'P 1'
#
loop_
_entity.id
_entity.type
_entity.pdbx_description
1 polymer ?
#
loop_
_entity_poly.entity_id
_entity_poly.type
_entity_poly.pdbx_seq_one_letter_code
_entity_poly.pdbx_strand_id
1 'polypeptide(L)'
;MPEPILVSPDGVKYRLISTKTTTPTSDAEAKQIRTETDSVEVIVSDSRLISRGSQFGHVAIVVDGITYSRAHDGYDSKKKYPQYVAIQETFRDSIGYVLRVSPEEKKKIETELKRRVAVTSADPEKHGYSLLDNSCSSNAADVLNLVGIVAYDPRWSAFGMVSPEDIVVGLSHSKRVKEKRFYPKDGS
;
A
#
# COMPACT_ATOMS: atom_id res chain seq x y z
N MET A 1 0.35 31.09 54.31
CA MET A 1 0.07 29.68 53.97
C MET A 1 1.38 29.06 53.50
N PRO A 2 1.80 27.90 54.01
CA PRO A 2 3.06 27.28 53.60
C PRO A 2 2.99 26.86 52.12
N GLU A 3 4.01 27.20 51.35
CA GLU A 3 4.07 26.87 49.92
C GLU A 3 4.36 25.37 49.72
N PRO A 4 3.68 24.70 48.76
CA PRO A 4 3.91 23.28 48.50
C PRO A 4 5.30 23.06 47.86
N ILE A 5 6.13 22.28 48.55
CA ILE A 5 7.44 21.82 48.09
C ILE A 5 7.28 20.41 47.51
N LEU A 6 7.71 20.22 46.26
CA LEU A 6 7.79 18.90 45.63
C LEU A 6 9.20 18.34 45.81
N VAL A 7 9.30 17.06 46.15
CA VAL A 7 10.60 16.37 46.25
C VAL A 7 10.68 15.36 45.12
N SER A 8 11.75 15.45 44.35
CA SER A 8 12.05 14.51 43.27
C SER A 8 12.57 13.17 43.80
N PRO A 9 12.59 12.12 42.97
CA PRO A 9 13.15 10.81 43.34
C PRO A 9 14.61 10.87 43.82
N ASP A 10 15.39 11.84 43.33
CA ASP A 10 16.79 12.13 43.70
C ASP A 10 16.94 13.08 44.90
N GLY A 11 15.83 13.48 45.53
CA GLY A 11 15.82 14.26 46.77
C GLY A 11 15.92 15.78 46.58
N VAL A 12 16.00 16.27 45.34
CA VAL A 12 15.99 17.70 45.03
C VAL A 12 14.60 18.28 45.32
N LYS A 13 14.58 19.40 46.05
CA LYS A 13 13.36 20.13 46.44
C LYS A 13 13.04 21.20 45.39
N TYR A 14 11.84 21.13 44.84
CA TYR A 14 11.30 22.05 43.84
C TYR A 14 10.15 22.86 44.43
N ARG A 15 10.07 24.13 44.03
CA ARG A 15 8.90 24.98 44.29
C ARG A 15 7.88 24.75 43.19
N LEU A 16 6.65 24.42 43.54
CA LEU A 16 5.57 24.33 42.56
C LEU A 16 5.17 25.73 42.10
N ILE A 17 5.43 26.05 40.83
CA ILE A 17 5.09 27.37 40.24
C ILE A 17 3.70 27.37 39.60
N SER A 18 3.34 26.31 38.86
CA SER A 18 2.00 26.11 38.33
C SER A 18 1.79 24.66 37.91
N THR A 19 0.53 24.21 37.90
CA THR A 19 0.11 22.93 37.32
C THR A 19 -0.67 23.23 36.05
N LYS A 20 -0.26 22.65 34.91
CA LYS A 20 -0.96 22.83 33.63
C LYS A 20 -1.39 21.47 33.09
N THR A 21 -2.69 21.31 32.88
CA THR A 21 -3.24 20.16 32.16
C THR A 21 -2.91 20.32 30.68
N THR A 22 -1.99 19.51 30.17
CA THR A 22 -1.56 19.56 28.76
C THR A 22 -2.45 18.77 27.81
N THR A 23 -3.39 17.99 28.34
CA THR A 23 -4.27 17.12 27.57
C THR A 23 -5.69 17.22 28.14
N PRO A 24 -6.67 17.75 27.39
CA PRO A 24 -8.03 17.99 27.90
C PRO A 24 -8.81 16.70 28.21
N THR A 25 -8.28 15.54 27.83
CA THR A 25 -8.94 14.24 28.03
C THR A 25 -7.88 13.17 28.27
N SER A 26 -8.09 12.36 29.30
CA SER A 26 -7.32 11.15 29.58
C SER A 26 -8.03 9.98 28.91
N ASP A 27 -7.42 9.39 27.89
CA ASP A 27 -7.85 8.11 27.32
C ASP A 27 -7.12 6.98 28.05
N ALA A 28 -7.74 6.48 29.13
CA ALA A 28 -7.24 5.39 29.96
C ALA A 28 -7.86 4.04 29.58
N GLU A 29 -8.72 3.99 28.57
CA GLU A 29 -9.32 2.74 28.13
C GLU A 29 -8.27 1.87 27.43
N ALA A 30 -8.33 0.57 27.71
CA ALA A 30 -7.50 -0.40 27.01
C ALA A 30 -7.88 -0.39 25.53
N LYS A 31 -7.01 0.19 24.68
CA LYS A 31 -7.21 0.19 23.24
C LYS A 31 -7.24 -1.26 22.75
N GLN A 32 -8.39 -1.68 22.22
CA GLN A 32 -8.51 -3.02 21.65
C GLN A 32 -7.50 -3.20 20.52
N ILE A 33 -6.56 -4.13 20.71
CA ILE A 33 -5.66 -4.57 19.66
C ILE A 33 -6.41 -5.66 18.89
N ARG A 34 -6.88 -5.34 17.68
CA ARG A 34 -7.46 -6.35 16.78
C ARG A 34 -6.35 -7.30 16.33
N THR A 35 -6.44 -8.56 16.73
CA THR A 35 -5.48 -9.64 16.38
C THR A 35 -5.87 -10.40 15.12
N GLU A 36 -7.11 -10.22 14.65
CA GLU A 36 -7.56 -10.78 13.38
C GLU A 36 -6.75 -10.15 12.24
N THR A 37 -5.99 -11.00 11.55
CA THR A 37 -5.14 -10.59 10.44
C THR A 37 -5.53 -11.39 9.21
N ASP A 38 -5.57 -10.68 8.10
CA ASP A 38 -5.74 -11.20 6.75
C ASP A 38 -4.58 -10.66 5.90
N SER A 39 -4.59 -10.99 4.61
CA SER A 39 -3.55 -10.54 3.68
C SER A 39 -4.07 -10.21 2.30
N VAL A 40 -3.39 -9.26 1.67
CA VAL A 40 -3.42 -8.99 0.23
C VAL A 40 -1.99 -9.08 -0.30
N GLU A 41 -1.82 -9.37 -1.57
CA GLU A 41 -0.49 -9.42 -2.18
C GLU A 41 -0.36 -8.34 -3.26
N VAL A 42 0.73 -7.58 -3.23
CA VAL A 42 1.06 -6.62 -4.29
C VAL A 42 2.18 -7.21 -5.12
N ILE A 43 1.91 -7.53 -6.37
CA ILE A 43 2.91 -8.07 -7.30
C ILE A 43 3.46 -6.91 -8.12
N VAL A 44 4.76 -6.70 -8.04
CA VAL A 44 5.49 -5.75 -8.86
C VAL A 44 6.38 -6.52 -9.83
N SER A 45 6.20 -6.27 -11.11
CA SER A 45 6.95 -6.93 -12.18
C SER A 45 7.86 -5.97 -12.91
N ASP A 46 9.02 -6.45 -13.32
CA ASP A 46 10.05 -5.64 -13.95
C ASP A 46 9.63 -5.13 -15.36
N SER A 47 10.33 -4.08 -15.76
CA SER A 47 10.32 -3.42 -17.05
C SER A 47 10.63 -4.37 -18.21
N ARG A 48 9.99 -4.11 -19.36
CA ARG A 48 10.21 -4.88 -20.60
C ARG A 48 11.15 -4.11 -21.52
N LEU A 49 12.24 -4.75 -21.96
CA LEU A 49 13.13 -4.21 -23.02
C LEU A 49 12.51 -4.23 -24.44
N ILE A 50 11.32 -4.85 -24.65
CA ILE A 50 10.84 -5.25 -25.99
C ILE A 50 9.61 -4.47 -26.50
N SER A 51 8.92 -3.62 -25.72
CA SER A 51 7.71 -2.93 -26.25
C SER A 51 7.51 -1.47 -25.80
N ARG A 52 7.07 -0.64 -26.77
CA ARG A 52 6.94 0.82 -26.67
C ARG A 52 5.96 1.34 -25.60
N GLY A 53 5.09 0.50 -25.04
CA GLY A 53 4.06 0.93 -24.07
C GLY A 53 4.31 0.54 -22.60
N SER A 54 5.16 -0.44 -22.31
CA SER A 54 5.32 -1.01 -20.96
C SER A 54 6.81 -1.12 -20.57
N GLN A 55 7.51 -0.01 -20.76
CA GLN A 55 8.95 0.09 -20.50
C GLN A 55 9.29 0.25 -19.02
N PHE A 56 8.31 0.47 -18.14
CA PHE A 56 8.55 0.86 -16.74
C PHE A 56 8.18 -0.21 -15.70
N GLY A 57 7.73 -1.39 -16.13
CA GLY A 57 7.26 -2.46 -15.25
C GLY A 57 5.74 -2.51 -15.15
N HIS A 58 5.22 -3.28 -14.19
CA HIS A 58 3.78 -3.41 -13.95
C HIS A 58 3.48 -3.72 -12.49
N VAL A 59 2.31 -3.31 -12.00
CA VAL A 59 1.89 -3.52 -10.61
C VAL A 59 0.47 -4.06 -10.59
N ALA A 60 0.23 -5.10 -9.80
CA ALA A 60 -1.09 -5.66 -9.56
C ALA A 60 -1.33 -5.90 -8.06
N ILE A 61 -2.59 -5.87 -7.66
CA ILE A 61 -3.03 -6.25 -6.31
C ILE A 61 -3.85 -7.52 -6.41
N VAL A 62 -3.51 -8.52 -5.60
CA VAL A 62 -4.21 -9.78 -5.48
C VAL A 62 -5.00 -9.79 -4.18
N VAL A 63 -6.31 -10.01 -4.30
CA VAL A 63 -7.24 -10.15 -3.17
C VAL A 63 -8.03 -11.44 -3.38
N ASP A 64 -7.99 -12.34 -2.40
CA ASP A 64 -8.70 -13.63 -2.44
C ASP A 64 -8.50 -14.44 -3.73
N GLY A 65 -7.27 -14.42 -4.25
CA GLY A 65 -6.88 -15.14 -5.46
C GLY A 65 -7.37 -14.50 -6.76
N ILE A 66 -8.00 -13.32 -6.72
CA ILE A 66 -8.33 -12.51 -7.89
C ILE A 66 -7.27 -11.42 -8.05
N THR A 67 -6.74 -11.29 -9.26
CA THR A 67 -5.74 -10.27 -9.57
C THR A 67 -6.40 -9.06 -10.18
N TYR A 68 -6.11 -7.89 -9.63
CA TYR A 68 -6.56 -6.59 -10.12
C TYR A 68 -5.35 -5.81 -10.63
N SER A 69 -5.37 -5.43 -11.90
CA SER A 69 -4.29 -4.67 -12.49
C SER A 69 -4.76 -3.70 -13.56
N ARG A 70 -4.19 -2.49 -13.58
CA ARG A 70 -4.47 -1.50 -14.62
C ARG A 70 -3.47 -1.62 -15.75
N ALA A 71 -3.93 -1.99 -16.94
CA ALA A 71 -3.16 -2.01 -18.18
C ALA A 71 -3.63 -0.93 -19.16
N HIS A 72 -2.88 -0.72 -20.24
CA HIS A 72 -3.20 0.27 -21.28
C HIS A 72 -4.56 0.00 -21.95
N ASP A 73 -4.91 -1.26 -22.14
CA ASP A 73 -6.12 -1.75 -22.80
C ASP A 73 -7.34 -1.85 -21.87
N GLY A 74 -7.15 -1.80 -20.55
CA GLY A 74 -8.25 -1.98 -19.62
C GLY A 74 -7.82 -2.24 -18.19
N TYR A 75 -8.82 -2.48 -17.33
CA TYR A 75 -8.59 -3.02 -15.99
C TYR A 75 -8.72 -4.54 -16.08
N ASP A 76 -7.65 -5.25 -15.78
CA ASP A 76 -7.67 -6.69 -15.66
C ASP A 76 -8.17 -7.09 -14.27
N SER A 77 -9.26 -7.84 -14.24
CA SER A 77 -9.85 -8.41 -13.01
C SER A 77 -10.33 -9.85 -13.20
N LYS A 78 -10.03 -10.46 -14.35
CA LYS A 78 -10.55 -11.78 -14.72
C LYS A 78 -9.53 -12.88 -14.46
N LYS A 79 -8.24 -12.53 -14.36
CA LYS A 79 -7.17 -13.48 -14.13
C LYS A 79 -7.12 -13.88 -12.66
N LYS A 80 -7.11 -15.20 -12.41
CA LYS A 80 -6.80 -15.74 -11.10
C LYS A 80 -5.30 -15.58 -10.82
N TYR A 81 -4.93 -15.50 -9.55
CA TYR A 81 -3.54 -15.42 -9.08
C TYR A 81 -2.55 -16.33 -9.83
N PRO A 82 -2.75 -17.67 -9.93
CA PRO A 82 -1.77 -18.53 -10.59
C PRO A 82 -1.66 -18.26 -12.09
N GLN A 83 -2.77 -17.85 -12.73
CA GLN A 83 -2.77 -17.50 -14.16
C GLN A 83 -2.02 -16.21 -14.40
N TYR A 84 -2.20 -15.21 -13.53
CA TYR A 84 -1.50 -13.95 -13.64
C TYR A 84 0.01 -14.14 -13.45
N VAL A 85 0.43 -14.84 -12.38
CA VAL A 85 1.84 -15.11 -12.10
C VAL A 85 2.50 -15.84 -13.26
N ALA A 86 1.92 -16.93 -13.75
CA ALA A 86 2.46 -17.67 -14.88
C ALA A 86 2.62 -16.79 -16.14
N ILE A 87 1.67 -15.89 -16.41
CA ILE A 87 1.81 -14.94 -17.53
C ILE A 87 2.97 -13.97 -17.30
N GLN A 88 3.17 -13.45 -16.09
CA GLN A 88 4.30 -12.56 -15.83
C GLN A 88 5.64 -13.31 -15.96
N GLU A 89 5.75 -14.52 -15.40
CA GLU A 89 6.97 -15.33 -15.44
C GLU A 89 7.40 -15.68 -16.87
N THR A 90 6.50 -15.72 -17.87
CA THR A 90 6.93 -15.89 -19.27
C THR A 90 7.72 -14.71 -19.84
N PHE A 91 7.64 -13.52 -19.25
CA PHE A 91 8.21 -12.30 -19.83
C PHE A 91 9.12 -11.50 -18.88
N ARG A 92 9.02 -11.69 -17.56
CA ARG A 92 9.61 -10.78 -16.56
C ARG A 92 9.74 -11.41 -15.19
N ASP A 93 10.78 -11.00 -14.46
CA ASP A 93 10.89 -11.27 -13.03
C ASP A 93 9.86 -10.41 -12.27
N SER A 94 9.28 -10.97 -11.21
CA SER A 94 8.34 -10.28 -10.34
C SER A 94 8.63 -10.53 -8.86
N ILE A 95 8.26 -9.57 -8.03
CA ILE A 95 8.30 -9.67 -6.57
C ILE A 95 6.90 -9.42 -6.03
N GLY A 96 6.38 -10.39 -5.30
CA GLY A 96 5.15 -10.28 -4.51
C GLY A 96 5.44 -9.78 -3.10
N TYR A 97 4.71 -8.76 -2.66
CA TYR A 97 4.72 -8.25 -1.30
C TYR A 97 3.41 -8.62 -0.62
N VAL A 98 3.44 -9.62 0.28
CA VAL A 98 2.27 -10.03 1.05
C VAL A 98 2.10 -9.08 2.23
N LEU A 99 1.03 -8.27 2.20
CA LEU A 99 0.74 -7.25 3.20
C LEU A 99 -0.27 -7.77 4.22
N ARG A 100 0.03 -7.56 5.50
CA ARG A 100 -0.90 -7.79 6.61
C ARG A 100 -1.93 -6.67 6.68
N VAL A 101 -3.20 -7.04 6.57
CA VAL A 101 -4.34 -6.15 6.68
C VAL A 101 -5.36 -6.74 7.66
N SER A 102 -6.25 -5.92 8.22
CA SER A 102 -7.44 -6.42 8.89
C SER A 102 -8.50 -6.85 7.85
N PRO A 103 -9.48 -7.69 8.24
CA PRO A 103 -10.60 -8.05 7.36
C PRO A 103 -11.36 -6.84 6.80
N GLU A 104 -11.54 -5.79 7.61
CA GLU A 104 -12.18 -4.54 7.18
C GLU A 104 -11.34 -3.77 6.16
N GLU A 105 -10.01 -3.68 6.37
CA GLU A 105 -9.08 -3.08 5.42
C GLU A 105 -9.10 -3.84 4.08
N LYS A 106 -9.06 -5.17 4.11
CA LYS A 106 -9.14 -6.02 2.92
C LYS A 106 -10.44 -5.78 2.13
N LYS A 107 -11.57 -5.72 2.84
CA LYS A 107 -12.88 -5.43 2.21
C LYS A 107 -12.91 -4.06 1.55
N LYS A 108 -12.30 -3.04 2.18
CA LYS A 108 -12.18 -1.69 1.58
C LYS A 108 -11.35 -1.71 0.30
N ILE A 109 -10.20 -2.38 0.33
CA ILE A 109 -9.34 -2.59 -0.84
C ILE A 109 -10.13 -3.26 -1.97
N GLU A 110 -10.77 -4.39 -1.68
CA GLU A 110 -11.54 -5.17 -2.67
C GLU A 110 -12.68 -4.35 -3.29
N THR A 111 -13.42 -3.62 -2.46
CA THR A 111 -14.55 -2.79 -2.90
C THR A 111 -14.08 -1.69 -3.84
N GLU A 112 -12.99 -1.01 -3.51
CA GLU A 112 -12.45 0.04 -4.38
C GLU A 112 -11.93 -0.53 -5.71
N LEU A 113 -11.21 -1.65 -5.68
CA LEU A 113 -10.71 -2.30 -6.89
C LEU A 113 -11.87 -2.69 -7.82
N LYS A 114 -12.93 -3.30 -7.28
CA LYS A 114 -14.16 -3.62 -8.03
C LYS A 114 -14.83 -2.36 -8.60
N ARG A 115 -14.90 -1.27 -7.82
CA ARG A 115 -15.43 0.02 -8.29
C ARG A 115 -14.63 0.56 -9.47
N ARG A 116 -13.29 0.54 -9.39
CA ARG A 116 -12.41 1.01 -10.47
C ARG A 116 -12.57 0.17 -11.75
N VAL A 117 -12.68 -1.15 -11.62
CA VAL A 117 -12.99 -2.05 -12.73
C VAL A 117 -14.34 -1.68 -13.37
N ALA A 118 -15.39 -1.51 -12.56
CA ALA A 118 -16.73 -1.19 -13.06
C ALA A 118 -16.77 0.16 -13.79
N VAL A 119 -16.18 1.21 -13.21
CA VAL A 119 -16.11 2.55 -13.81
C VAL A 119 -15.31 2.55 -15.11
N THR A 120 -14.15 1.88 -15.13
CA THR A 120 -13.32 1.76 -16.34
C THR A 120 -14.04 0.99 -17.45
N SER A 121 -14.79 -0.06 -17.10
CA SER A 121 -15.52 -0.87 -18.08
C SER A 121 -16.75 -0.16 -18.64
N ALA A 122 -17.35 0.76 -17.87
CA ALA A 122 -18.54 1.50 -18.28
C ALA A 122 -18.22 2.62 -19.30
N ASP A 123 -17.06 3.27 -19.17
CA ASP A 123 -16.62 4.33 -20.09
C ASP A 123 -15.08 4.29 -20.27
N PRO A 124 -14.56 3.38 -21.12
CA PRO A 124 -13.12 3.20 -21.32
C PRO A 124 -12.41 4.42 -21.91
N GLU A 125 -13.10 5.24 -22.70
CA GLU A 125 -12.53 6.44 -23.32
C GLU A 125 -12.27 7.52 -22.28
N LYS A 126 -13.21 7.76 -21.36
CA LYS A 126 -13.04 8.77 -20.29
C LYS A 126 -12.17 8.28 -19.14
N HIS A 127 -12.17 6.98 -18.88
CA HIS A 127 -11.38 6.37 -17.80
C HIS A 127 -10.14 5.65 -18.34
N GLY A 128 -9.63 6.10 -19.49
CA GLY A 128 -8.44 5.62 -20.16
C GLY A 128 -7.19 5.64 -19.28
N TYR A 129 -6.17 4.91 -19.71
CA TYR A 129 -4.90 4.82 -18.99
C TYR A 129 -4.18 6.17 -19.02
N SER A 130 -3.62 6.58 -17.89
CA SER A 130 -2.83 7.81 -17.76
C SER A 130 -1.62 7.54 -16.89
N LEU A 131 -0.42 7.96 -17.34
CA LEU A 131 0.81 7.76 -16.58
C LEU A 131 0.86 8.61 -15.30
N LEU A 132 0.11 9.73 -15.25
CA LEU A 132 0.14 10.67 -14.13
C LEU A 132 -0.77 10.22 -12.98
N ASP A 133 -1.99 9.80 -13.28
CA ASP A 133 -3.04 9.60 -12.27
C ASP A 133 -3.81 8.26 -12.41
N ASN A 134 -3.78 7.59 -13.58
CA ASN A 134 -4.52 6.34 -13.80
C ASN A 134 -3.65 5.22 -14.40
N SER A 135 -2.50 4.95 -13.78
CA SER A 135 -1.55 3.90 -14.15
C SER A 135 -1.68 2.67 -13.23
N CYS A 136 -0.98 1.57 -13.51
CA CYS A 136 -0.91 0.44 -12.58
C CYS A 136 -0.41 0.83 -11.19
N SER A 137 0.63 1.67 -11.14
CA SER A 137 1.30 2.03 -9.90
C SER A 137 0.53 3.10 -9.13
N SER A 138 -0.03 4.12 -9.80
CA SER A 138 -0.87 5.12 -9.12
C SER A 138 -2.12 4.46 -8.55
N ASN A 139 -2.74 3.54 -9.29
CA ASN A 139 -3.90 2.78 -8.82
C ASN A 139 -3.57 1.95 -7.58
N ALA A 140 -2.45 1.22 -7.61
CA ALA A 140 -2.03 0.43 -6.47
C ALA A 140 -1.75 1.30 -5.25
N ALA A 141 -1.04 2.42 -5.44
CA ALA A 141 -0.72 3.36 -4.38
C ALA A 141 -1.98 3.96 -3.73
N ASP A 142 -2.92 4.44 -4.53
CA ASP A 142 -4.17 5.02 -4.02
C ASP A 142 -4.97 4.02 -3.20
N VAL A 143 -5.15 2.80 -3.73
CA VAL A 143 -5.93 1.74 -3.09
C VAL A 143 -5.30 1.33 -1.75
N LEU A 144 -3.97 1.24 -1.69
CA LEU A 144 -3.25 0.95 -0.46
C LEU A 144 -3.34 2.13 0.53
N ASN A 145 -3.31 3.36 0.04
CA ASN A 145 -3.42 4.56 0.88
C ASN A 145 -4.80 4.68 1.55
N LEU A 146 -5.88 4.14 0.96
CA LEU A 146 -7.22 4.09 1.59
C LEU A 146 -7.23 3.37 2.95
N VAL A 147 -6.27 2.48 3.17
CA VAL A 147 -6.11 1.74 4.43
C VAL A 147 -4.85 2.17 5.19
N GLY A 148 -4.28 3.32 4.85
CA GLY A 148 -3.11 3.88 5.51
C GLY A 148 -1.80 3.14 5.22
N ILE A 149 -1.73 2.37 4.12
CA ILE A 149 -0.48 1.75 3.66
C ILE A 149 0.17 2.70 2.67
N VAL A 150 1.26 3.34 3.11
CA VAL A 150 2.07 4.23 2.27
C VAL A 150 2.92 3.36 1.34
N ALA A 151 2.56 3.34 0.06
CA ALA A 151 3.22 2.51 -0.95
C ALA A 151 4.34 3.24 -1.71
N TYR A 152 4.43 4.56 -1.63
CA TYR A 152 5.51 5.35 -2.22
C TYR A 152 5.72 6.67 -1.46
N ASP A 153 6.85 7.35 -1.69
CA ASP A 153 7.12 8.70 -1.18
C ASP A 153 7.03 9.73 -2.32
N PRO A 154 6.10 10.70 -2.26
CA PRO A 154 5.91 11.68 -3.33
C PRO A 154 7.09 12.65 -3.51
N ARG A 155 8.05 12.70 -2.58
CA ARG A 155 9.27 13.50 -2.73
C ARG A 155 10.29 12.84 -3.69
N TRP A 156 10.08 11.56 -4.01
CA TRP A 156 11.01 10.70 -4.74
C TRP A 156 10.43 10.31 -6.11
N SER A 157 9.12 10.56 -6.33
CA SER A 157 8.46 10.34 -7.61
C SER A 157 8.87 11.39 -8.65
N ALA A 158 9.41 10.92 -9.78
CA ALA A 158 9.80 11.79 -10.88
C ALA A 158 8.56 12.42 -11.53
N PHE A 159 8.53 13.75 -11.62
CA PHE A 159 7.46 14.53 -12.28
C PHE A 159 6.04 14.21 -11.76
N GLY A 160 5.90 13.80 -10.51
CA GLY A 160 4.61 13.43 -9.92
C GLY A 160 4.03 12.09 -10.42
N MET A 161 4.80 11.33 -11.20
CA MET A 161 4.40 9.99 -11.65
C MET A 161 4.81 8.93 -10.62
N VAL A 162 3.92 8.00 -10.31
CA VAL A 162 4.25 6.84 -9.49
C VAL A 162 4.74 5.72 -10.40
N SER A 163 6.00 5.31 -10.25
CA SER A 163 6.58 4.19 -10.98
C SER A 163 6.44 2.86 -10.21
N PRO A 164 6.56 1.70 -10.87
CA PRO A 164 6.67 0.41 -10.17
C PRO A 164 7.85 0.35 -9.19
N GLU A 165 8.98 1.00 -9.48
CA GLU A 165 10.13 1.08 -8.59
C GLU A 165 9.79 1.82 -7.29
N ASP A 166 9.02 2.91 -7.38
CA ASP A 166 8.54 3.63 -6.19
C ASP A 166 7.73 2.73 -5.26
N ILE A 167 6.90 1.84 -5.84
CA ILE A 167 6.13 0.84 -5.08
C ILE A 167 7.05 -0.17 -4.40
N VAL A 168 8.07 -0.66 -5.11
CA VAL A 168 9.07 -1.59 -4.54
C VAL A 168 9.78 -0.98 -3.35
N VAL A 169 10.24 0.27 -3.48
CA VAL A 169 10.92 1.00 -2.40
C VAL A 169 9.97 1.18 -1.22
N GLY A 170 8.78 1.75 -1.44
CA GLY A 170 7.82 2.01 -0.37
C GLY A 170 7.40 0.75 0.37
N LEU A 171 7.07 -0.32 -0.36
CA LEU A 171 6.70 -1.59 0.26
C LEU A 171 7.88 -2.27 0.96
N SER A 172 9.11 -2.17 0.44
CA SER A 172 10.29 -2.73 1.10
C SER A 172 10.57 -2.12 2.48
N HIS A 173 10.10 -0.90 2.74
CA HIS A 173 10.19 -0.24 4.04
C HIS A 173 8.93 -0.38 4.91
N SER A 174 7.85 -0.98 4.37
CA SER A 174 6.58 -1.09 5.08
C SER A 174 6.60 -2.21 6.13
N LYS A 175 6.31 -1.86 7.38
CA LYS A 175 6.12 -2.82 8.48
C LYS A 175 4.88 -3.71 8.31
N ARG A 176 4.03 -3.42 7.31
CA ARG A 176 2.87 -4.23 6.97
C ARG A 176 3.26 -5.43 6.10
N VAL A 177 4.43 -5.46 5.47
CA VAL A 177 4.89 -6.63 4.71
C VAL A 177 5.16 -7.79 5.67
N LYS A 178 4.41 -8.87 5.48
CA LYS A 178 4.57 -10.15 6.19
C LYS A 178 5.62 -11.02 5.51
N GLU A 179 5.64 -11.03 4.19
CA GLU A 179 6.42 -11.95 3.36
C GLU A 179 6.73 -11.31 2.01
N LYS A 180 7.91 -11.60 1.45
CA LYS A 180 8.25 -11.32 0.05
C LYS A 180 8.32 -12.64 -0.72
N ARG A 181 7.69 -12.70 -1.90
CA ARG A 181 7.71 -13.85 -2.81
C ARG A 181 8.40 -13.45 -4.09
N PHE A 182 9.26 -14.32 -4.59
CA PHE A 182 10.00 -14.08 -5.83
C PHE A 182 9.45 -15.00 -6.92
N TYR A 183 9.12 -14.41 -8.06
CA TYR A 183 8.59 -15.07 -9.24
C TYR A 183 9.57 -14.81 -10.38
N PRO A 184 10.63 -15.64 -10.52
CA PRO A 184 11.62 -15.45 -11.56
C PRO A 184 11.00 -15.72 -12.94
N LYS A 185 11.48 -15.01 -13.95
CA LYS A 185 11.15 -15.31 -15.33
C LYS A 185 11.60 -16.74 -15.66
N ASP A 186 10.80 -17.45 -16.45
CA ASP A 186 11.16 -18.78 -16.92
C ASP A 186 12.54 -18.75 -17.60
N GLY A 187 13.42 -19.64 -17.15
CA GLY A 187 14.79 -19.80 -17.64
C GLY A 187 15.79 -18.72 -17.19
N SER A 188 15.49 -17.96 -16.13
CA SER A 188 16.44 -17.07 -15.43
C SER A 188 17.40 -17.81 -14.50
#